data_AF-A0A3M1PDW3-F1
#
_entry.id   AF-A0A3M1PDW3-F1
#
_cell.length_a   1.000
_cell.length_b   1.000
_cell.length_c   1.000
_cell.angle_alpha   90.00
_cell.angle_beta   90.00
_cell.angle_gamma   90.00
#
_symmetry.space_group_name_H-M   'P 1'
#
loop_
_entity.id
_entity.type
_entity.pdbx_description
1 polymer ?
#
loop_
_entity_poly.entity_id
_entity_poly.type
_entity_poly.pdbx_seq_one_letter_code
_entity_poly.pdbx_strand_id
1 'polypeptide(L)'
;PIQGEGGDNHFRKEFFQQLRTLADENDIMLMLHTMQTVMVPTGKMWCYEHFGVQPDMVAFGKKTQVCGFMCSKRIDEAENNVFHESSRINSTWGGNLVDMVRFRKYLEVIVTEKLVENAAQVGRYFLDELRNLAGEFPGQITNVRGRGLMLAFDLPDGERRDAFLRVAYQHGMIALGCGPRSIRFRPALNFSRELVDEAIRVTRETLGEVLGTAATHAHSAAVQS
;
A
#
# COMPACT_ATOMS: atom_id res chain seq x y z
N PRO A 1 7.13 -3.32 -4.51
CA PRO A 1 8.13 -3.11 -3.43
C PRO A 1 7.56 -3.23 -2.01
N ILE A 2 6.34 -2.75 -1.74
CA ILE A 2 5.62 -3.08 -0.50
C ILE A 2 4.67 -4.24 -0.81
N GLN A 3 4.62 -5.27 0.04
CA GLN A 3 3.68 -6.38 -0.12
C GLN A 3 2.31 -5.97 0.44
N GLY A 4 1.39 -5.53 -0.42
CA GLY A 4 0.10 -5.00 0.02
C GLY A 4 -0.85 -6.02 0.64
N GLU A 5 -1.33 -7.01 -0.14
CA GLU A 5 -2.32 -8.00 0.36
C GLU A 5 -1.78 -8.89 1.49
N GLY A 6 -0.49 -9.21 1.46
CA GLY A 6 0.14 -10.11 2.44
C GLY A 6 0.34 -9.51 3.84
N GLY A 7 -0.28 -8.37 4.13
CA GLY A 7 -0.16 -7.69 5.42
C GLY A 7 0.64 -6.40 5.35
N ASP A 8 0.64 -5.67 4.23
CA ASP A 8 1.31 -4.38 4.13
C ASP A 8 2.79 -4.44 4.59
N ASN A 9 3.56 -5.43 4.11
CA ASN A 9 4.93 -5.63 4.61
C ASN A 9 5.88 -4.61 3.98
N HIS A 10 6.44 -3.73 4.82
CA HIS A 10 7.43 -2.72 4.43
C HIS A 10 8.83 -3.26 4.71
N PHE A 11 9.63 -3.38 3.64
CA PHE A 11 11.03 -3.79 3.76
C PHE A 11 11.95 -2.59 4.00
N ARG A 12 13.08 -2.86 4.65
CA ARG A 12 14.17 -1.88 4.79
C ARG A 12 14.84 -1.66 3.43
N LYS A 13 15.44 -0.50 3.20
CA LYS A 13 16.06 -0.17 1.90
C LYS A 13 17.21 -1.14 1.55
N GLU A 14 17.94 -1.58 2.57
CA GLU A 14 19.09 -2.47 2.46
C GLU A 14 18.70 -3.81 1.84
N PHE A 15 17.47 -4.27 2.08
CA PHE A 15 16.95 -5.48 1.45
C PHE A 15 16.94 -5.36 -0.08
N PHE A 16 16.42 -4.26 -0.62
CA PHE A 16 16.39 -4.04 -2.07
C PHE A 16 17.77 -3.80 -2.66
N GLN A 17 18.65 -3.12 -1.91
CA GLN A 17 20.04 -2.90 -2.35
C GLN A 17 20.81 -4.22 -2.44
N GLN A 18 20.60 -5.14 -1.49
CA GLN A 18 21.17 -6.47 -1.54
C GLN A 18 20.57 -7.31 -2.67
N LEU A 19 19.25 -7.24 -2.91
CA LEU A 19 18.63 -7.90 -4.07
C LEU A 19 19.22 -7.42 -5.40
N ARG A 20 19.48 -6.11 -5.54
CA ARG A 20 20.13 -5.56 -6.74
C ARG A 20 21.54 -6.12 -6.92
N THR A 21 22.33 -6.12 -5.85
CA THR A 21 23.70 -6.65 -5.86
C THR A 21 23.71 -8.11 -6.28
N LEU A 22 22.87 -8.94 -5.64
CA LEU A 22 22.75 -10.37 -5.98
C LEU A 22 22.27 -10.58 -7.42
N ALA A 23 21.33 -9.77 -7.90
CA ALA A 23 20.85 -9.86 -9.26
C ALA A 23 21.95 -9.53 -10.29
N ASP A 24 22.81 -8.55 -10.00
CA ASP A 24 23.94 -8.20 -10.86
C ASP A 24 25.03 -9.29 -10.83
N GLU A 25 25.37 -9.80 -9.65
CA GLU A 25 26.39 -10.87 -9.48
C GLU A 25 26.02 -12.18 -10.15
N ASN A 26 24.71 -12.47 -10.28
CA ASN A 26 24.21 -13.76 -10.79
C ASN A 26 23.59 -13.65 -12.19
N ASP A 27 23.76 -12.53 -12.88
CA ASP A 27 23.18 -12.29 -14.20
C ASP A 27 21.64 -12.47 -14.26
N ILE A 28 20.94 -11.92 -13.26
CA ILE A 28 19.47 -12.00 -13.11
C ILE A 28 18.85 -10.62 -13.34
N MET A 29 17.75 -10.57 -14.10
CA MET A 29 16.94 -9.35 -14.19
C MET A 29 16.13 -9.12 -12.91
N LEU A 30 16.34 -7.96 -12.26
CA LEU A 30 15.56 -7.56 -11.10
C LEU A 30 14.26 -6.88 -11.55
N MET A 31 13.14 -7.57 -11.37
CA MET A 31 11.81 -7.01 -11.59
C MET A 31 11.16 -6.54 -10.28
N LEU A 32 10.62 -5.32 -10.26
CA LEU A 32 9.79 -4.82 -9.17
C LEU A 32 8.33 -4.67 -9.60
N HIS A 33 7.46 -5.45 -8.98
CA HIS A 33 6.02 -5.32 -9.18
C HIS A 33 5.45 -4.12 -8.40
N THR A 34 4.84 -3.16 -9.10
CA THR A 34 4.40 -1.88 -8.50
C THR A 34 2.89 -1.64 -8.56
N MET A 35 2.08 -2.60 -8.99
CA MET A 35 0.62 -2.43 -9.18
C MET A 35 -0.09 -1.66 -8.06
N GLN A 36 0.22 -1.90 -6.78
CA GLN A 36 -0.41 -1.18 -5.66
C GLN A 36 0.34 0.09 -5.23
N THR A 37 1.61 0.19 -5.56
CA THR A 37 2.59 1.15 -5.02
C THR A 37 3.06 2.17 -6.06
N VAL A 38 2.50 2.15 -7.27
CA VAL A 38 2.72 3.12 -8.35
C VAL A 38 1.71 4.26 -8.24
N MET A 39 2.01 5.39 -8.88
CA MET A 39 1.13 6.55 -8.99
C MET A 39 0.82 7.16 -7.62
N VAL A 40 1.87 7.58 -6.89
CA VAL A 40 1.80 8.46 -5.72
C VAL A 40 1.59 7.86 -4.32
N PRO A 41 0.94 6.71 -4.06
CA PRO A 41 0.38 6.41 -2.74
C PRO A 41 1.44 6.26 -1.64
N THR A 42 2.73 6.16 -1.99
CA THR A 42 3.84 6.08 -1.04
C THR A 42 4.51 7.42 -0.73
N GLY A 43 4.05 8.52 -1.33
CA GLY A 43 4.73 9.83 -1.28
C GLY A 43 5.85 9.99 -2.33
N LYS A 44 5.87 9.09 -3.31
CA LYS A 44 6.73 9.07 -4.49
C LYS A 44 5.95 8.57 -5.69
N MET A 45 6.38 8.93 -6.90
CA MET A 45 5.69 8.50 -8.12
C MET A 45 5.78 6.99 -8.27
N TRP A 46 6.98 6.46 -8.02
CA TRP A 46 7.26 5.03 -7.99
C TRP A 46 7.84 4.67 -6.63
N CYS A 47 7.23 3.72 -5.93
CA CYS A 47 7.70 3.32 -4.61
C CYS A 47 9.17 2.88 -4.55
N TYR A 48 9.73 2.35 -5.65
CA TYR A 48 11.14 1.93 -5.67
C TYR A 48 12.12 3.10 -5.51
N GLU A 49 11.69 4.34 -5.82
CA GLU A 49 12.49 5.57 -5.64
C GLU A 49 12.89 5.79 -4.17
N HIS A 50 12.14 5.21 -3.21
CA HIS A 50 12.51 5.27 -1.80
C HIS A 50 13.75 4.45 -1.43
N PHE A 51 14.14 3.48 -2.26
CA PHE A 51 15.17 2.50 -1.89
C PHE A 51 16.52 2.74 -2.57
N GLY A 52 16.61 3.72 -3.47
CA GLY A 52 17.84 4.00 -4.22
C GLY A 52 18.29 2.82 -5.10
N VAL A 53 17.33 2.06 -5.62
CA VAL A 53 17.56 0.90 -6.47
C VAL A 53 16.86 1.12 -7.81
N GLN A 54 17.61 0.97 -8.89
CA GLN A 54 17.06 0.95 -10.24
C GLN A 54 16.77 -0.50 -10.65
N PRO A 55 15.50 -0.90 -10.80
CA PRO A 55 15.15 -2.23 -11.29
C PRO A 55 15.38 -2.35 -12.80
N ASP A 56 15.59 -3.57 -13.28
CA ASP A 56 15.61 -3.88 -14.71
C ASP A 56 14.22 -3.83 -15.32
N MET A 57 13.19 -4.19 -14.55
CA MET A 57 11.81 -4.18 -15.02
C MET A 57 10.85 -3.70 -13.95
N VAL A 58 9.80 -2.98 -14.36
CA VAL A 58 8.73 -2.52 -13.48
C VAL A 58 7.39 -2.79 -14.13
N ALA A 59 6.57 -3.61 -13.49
CA ALA A 59 5.17 -3.82 -13.90
C ALA A 59 4.24 -2.83 -13.18
N PHE A 60 3.32 -2.22 -13.92
CA PHE A 60 2.37 -1.21 -13.45
C PHE A 60 0.94 -1.45 -13.97
N GLY A 61 -0.03 -0.83 -13.32
CA GLY A 61 -1.46 -1.01 -13.55
C GLY A 61 -2.28 -0.35 -12.43
N LYS A 62 -3.49 -0.86 -12.16
CA LYS A 62 -4.42 -0.35 -11.14
C LYS A 62 -4.67 1.16 -11.28
N LYS A 63 -3.96 2.01 -10.52
CA LYS A 63 -4.14 3.47 -10.54
C LYS A 63 -3.81 4.10 -11.90
N THR A 64 -2.91 3.48 -12.67
CA THR A 64 -2.61 3.94 -14.04
C THR A 64 -3.79 3.73 -14.98
N GLN A 65 -4.75 2.84 -14.65
CA GLN A 65 -5.83 2.35 -15.52
C GLN A 65 -5.35 1.78 -16.87
N VAL A 66 -4.04 1.58 -17.02
CA VAL A 66 -3.36 0.94 -18.15
C VAL A 66 -2.33 0.00 -17.56
N CYS A 67 -2.38 -1.27 -17.94
CA CYS A 67 -1.40 -2.26 -17.50
C CYS A 67 -0.24 -2.33 -18.49
N GLY A 68 0.96 -2.46 -17.96
CA GLY A 68 2.16 -2.60 -18.78
C GLY A 68 3.38 -2.83 -17.93
N PHE A 69 4.53 -2.82 -18.59
CA PHE A 69 5.81 -2.81 -17.92
C PHE A 69 6.74 -1.80 -18.59
N MET A 70 7.71 -1.31 -17.82
CA MET A 70 8.88 -0.61 -18.32
C MET A 70 10.09 -1.47 -18.04
N CYS A 71 11.10 -1.41 -18.88
CA CYS A 71 12.35 -2.13 -18.67
C CYS A 71 13.57 -1.30 -19.04
N SER A 72 14.72 -1.69 -18.50
CA SER A 72 16.04 -1.22 -18.93
C SER A 72 16.40 -1.82 -20.29
N LYS A 73 17.49 -1.33 -20.88
CA LYS A 73 18.05 -1.90 -22.12
C LYS A 73 18.56 -3.34 -21.97
N ARG A 74 18.66 -3.85 -20.74
CA ARG A 74 19.06 -5.23 -20.46
C ARG A 74 18.13 -6.26 -21.13
N ILE A 75 16.88 -5.87 -21.39
CA ILE A 75 15.93 -6.71 -22.13
C ILE A 75 16.46 -7.10 -23.54
N ASP A 76 17.36 -6.31 -24.13
CA ASP A 76 17.97 -6.56 -25.43
C ASP A 76 19.03 -7.67 -25.41
N GLU A 77 19.46 -8.12 -24.23
CA GLU A 77 20.31 -9.31 -24.07
C GLU A 77 19.53 -10.60 -24.38
N ALA A 78 18.21 -10.58 -24.21
CA ALA A 78 17.34 -11.66 -24.66
C ALA A 78 17.08 -11.54 -26.17
N GLU A 79 17.68 -12.46 -26.94
CA GLU A 79 17.41 -12.56 -28.37
C GLU A 79 15.90 -12.71 -28.61
N ASN A 80 15.40 -11.96 -29.60
CA ASN A 80 13.99 -11.94 -29.96
C ASN A 80 13.05 -11.53 -28.81
N ASN A 81 13.39 -10.52 -28.03
CA ASN A 81 12.48 -10.02 -26.99
C ASN A 81 11.19 -9.40 -27.57
N VAL A 82 10.26 -9.05 -26.67
CA VAL A 82 8.90 -8.57 -26.99
C VAL A 82 8.85 -7.23 -27.74
N PHE A 83 9.96 -6.50 -27.82
CA PHE A 83 10.07 -5.26 -28.59
C PHE A 83 10.61 -5.49 -30.02
N HIS A 84 11.31 -6.58 -30.27
CA HIS A 84 11.88 -6.90 -31.59
C HIS A 84 11.11 -7.97 -32.35
N GLU A 85 10.47 -8.91 -31.65
CA GLU A 85 9.61 -9.92 -32.29
C GLU A 85 8.12 -9.63 -32.01
N SER A 86 7.38 -9.44 -33.11
CA SER A 86 5.95 -9.20 -33.06
C SER A 86 5.17 -10.37 -32.46
N SER A 87 4.01 -10.08 -31.88
CA SER A 87 3.07 -11.08 -31.34
C SER A 87 3.55 -11.87 -30.12
N ARG A 88 4.70 -11.56 -29.52
CA ARG A 88 5.14 -12.19 -28.25
C ARG A 88 4.31 -11.79 -27.03
N ILE A 89 3.78 -10.56 -27.04
CA ILE A 89 2.76 -10.09 -26.11
C ILE A 89 1.67 -9.43 -26.96
N ASN A 90 0.43 -9.89 -26.81
CA ASN A 90 -0.71 -9.28 -27.48
C ASN A 90 -1.85 -9.03 -26.48
N SER A 91 -2.69 -8.05 -26.81
CA SER A 91 -3.94 -7.81 -26.11
C SER A 91 -4.86 -7.02 -27.03
N THR A 92 -6.07 -7.53 -27.27
CA THR A 92 -7.08 -6.87 -28.10
C THR A 92 -7.42 -5.47 -27.60
N TRP A 93 -7.33 -5.24 -26.28
CA TRP A 93 -7.73 -3.99 -25.63
C TRP A 93 -6.58 -3.26 -24.93
N GLY A 94 -5.36 -3.79 -25.01
CA GLY A 94 -4.19 -3.24 -24.32
C GLY A 94 -3.72 -1.94 -24.97
N GLY A 95 -3.65 -0.86 -24.17
CA GLY A 95 -3.08 0.41 -24.62
C GLY A 95 -3.91 1.16 -25.66
N ASN A 96 -5.24 1.03 -25.62
CA ASN A 96 -6.11 1.79 -26.52
C ASN A 96 -6.02 3.31 -26.27
N LEU A 97 -6.42 4.11 -27.28
CA LEU A 97 -6.29 5.57 -27.24
C LEU A 97 -7.01 6.22 -26.04
N VAL A 98 -8.21 5.74 -25.69
CA VAL A 98 -8.99 6.29 -24.57
C VAL A 98 -8.23 6.10 -23.26
N ASP A 99 -7.65 4.93 -23.07
CA ASP A 99 -6.85 4.59 -21.90
C ASP A 99 -5.56 5.42 -21.83
N MET A 100 -4.87 5.65 -22.95
CA MET A 100 -3.69 6.53 -23.00
C MET A 100 -4.02 7.98 -22.65
N VAL A 101 -5.13 8.52 -23.17
CA VAL A 101 -5.59 9.89 -22.87
C VAL A 101 -5.97 10.01 -21.39
N ARG A 102 -6.68 9.03 -20.84
CA ARG A 102 -7.05 8.98 -19.42
C ARG A 102 -5.79 8.93 -18.53
N PHE A 103 -4.83 8.07 -18.86
CA PHE A 103 -3.60 7.95 -18.09
C PHE A 103 -2.81 9.27 -18.10
N ARG A 104 -2.68 9.91 -19.25
CA ARG A 104 -2.07 11.25 -19.36
C ARG A 104 -2.78 12.26 -18.45
N LYS A 105 -4.12 12.27 -18.42
CA LYS A 105 -4.88 13.18 -17.55
C LYS A 105 -4.63 12.93 -16.06
N TYR A 106 -4.47 11.67 -15.65
CA TYR A 106 -4.08 11.37 -14.26
C TYR A 106 -2.69 11.91 -13.91
N LEU A 107 -1.72 11.80 -14.82
CA LEU A 107 -0.40 12.37 -14.62
C LEU A 107 -0.46 13.90 -14.50
N GLU A 108 -1.25 14.56 -15.36
CA GLU A 108 -1.46 16.02 -15.31
C GLU A 108 -2.07 16.45 -13.97
N VAL A 109 -3.08 15.72 -13.47
CA VAL A 109 -3.71 15.97 -12.15
C VAL A 109 -2.71 15.77 -11.01
N ILE A 110 -1.94 14.68 -11.03
CA ILE A 110 -0.92 14.39 -10.00
C ILE A 110 0.07 15.54 -9.86
N VAL A 111 0.55 16.09 -10.99
CA VAL A 111 1.49 17.20 -11.02
C VAL A 111 0.82 18.50 -10.59
N THR A 112 -0.34 18.82 -11.16
CA THR A 112 -1.03 20.11 -10.95
C THR A 112 -1.51 20.26 -9.51
N GLU A 113 -2.05 19.19 -8.92
CA GLU A 113 -2.56 19.17 -7.55
C GLU A 113 -1.49 18.80 -6.51
N LYS A 114 -0.23 18.62 -6.92
CA LYS A 114 0.90 18.28 -6.03
C LYS A 114 0.61 17.05 -5.15
N LEU A 115 0.05 16.00 -5.75
CA LEU A 115 -0.43 14.84 -5.01
C LEU A 115 0.72 14.03 -4.39
N VAL A 116 1.92 14.07 -4.97
CA VAL A 116 3.13 13.44 -4.41
C VAL A 116 3.50 14.08 -3.08
N GLU A 117 3.53 15.40 -3.06
CA GLU A 117 3.81 16.20 -1.87
C GLU A 117 2.71 16.01 -0.83
N ASN A 118 1.44 16.03 -1.24
CA ASN A 118 0.31 15.80 -0.35
C ASN A 118 0.40 14.42 0.32
N ALA A 119 0.57 13.35 -0.47
CA ALA A 119 0.67 12.00 0.05
C ALA A 119 1.88 11.84 0.99
N ALA A 120 3.00 12.50 0.72
CA ALA A 120 4.16 12.49 1.61
C ALA A 120 3.89 13.22 2.93
N GLN A 121 3.29 14.41 2.90
CA GLN A 121 3.03 15.25 4.07
C GLN A 121 1.89 14.71 4.94
N VAL A 122 0.73 14.47 4.34
CA VAL A 122 -0.46 13.95 5.05
C VAL A 122 -0.23 12.51 5.49
N GLY A 123 0.44 11.70 4.66
CA GLY A 123 0.81 10.34 5.03
C GLY A 123 1.74 10.26 6.24
N ARG A 124 2.70 11.19 6.36
CA ARG A 124 3.55 11.30 7.55
C ARG A 124 2.71 11.66 8.78
N TYR A 125 1.85 12.66 8.67
CA TYR A 125 0.96 13.06 9.76
C TYR A 125 0.07 11.88 10.21
N PHE A 126 -0.57 11.20 9.27
CA PHE A 126 -1.42 10.06 9.59
C PHE A 126 -0.64 8.88 10.21
N LEU A 127 0.58 8.60 9.76
CA LEU A 127 1.42 7.59 10.39
C LEU A 127 1.78 7.95 11.84
N ASP A 128 2.08 9.22 12.10
CA ASP A 128 2.41 9.68 13.45
C ASP A 128 1.18 9.61 14.37
N GLU A 129 -0.02 9.97 13.87
CA GLU A 129 -1.27 9.80 14.63
C GLU A 129 -1.63 8.34 14.90
N LEU A 130 -1.40 7.43 13.94
CA LEU A 130 -1.58 5.99 14.19
C LEU A 130 -0.62 5.45 15.26
N ARG A 131 0.60 6.01 15.36
CA ARG A 131 1.55 5.65 16.42
C ARG A 131 1.11 6.19 17.78
N ASN A 132 0.60 7.42 17.82
CA ASN A 132 0.01 8.01 19.02
C ASN A 132 -1.15 7.15 19.52
N LEU A 133 -2.07 6.79 18.61
CA LEU A 133 -3.19 5.89 18.91
C LEU A 133 -2.73 4.52 19.41
N ALA A 134 -1.64 3.97 18.87
CA ALA A 134 -1.08 2.72 19.39
C ALA A 134 -0.57 2.84 20.84
N GLY A 135 -0.11 4.03 21.25
CA GLY A 135 0.23 4.33 22.64
C GLY A 135 -0.99 4.35 23.57
N GLU A 136 -2.16 4.71 23.06
CA GLU A 136 -3.43 4.67 23.81
C GLU A 136 -3.95 3.24 24.03
N PHE A 137 -3.59 2.29 23.16
CA PHE A 137 -4.04 0.89 23.17
C PHE A 137 -2.88 -0.11 23.24
N PRO A 138 -2.08 -0.10 24.33
CA PRO A 138 -0.87 -0.92 24.44
C PRO A 138 -1.19 -2.42 24.36
N GLY A 139 -0.44 -3.14 23.52
CA GLY A 139 -0.61 -4.58 23.29
C GLY A 139 -1.78 -4.95 22.38
N GLN A 140 -2.66 -4.00 22.05
CA GLN A 140 -3.79 -4.23 21.14
C GLN A 140 -3.47 -3.73 19.73
N ILE A 141 -2.85 -2.56 19.60
CA ILE A 141 -2.31 -2.08 18.32
C ILE A 141 -0.80 -2.32 18.31
N THR A 142 -0.33 -3.06 17.30
CA THR A 142 1.10 -3.33 17.12
C THR A 142 1.52 -3.09 15.68
N ASN A 143 2.83 -3.06 15.43
CA ASN A 143 3.40 -3.00 14.07
C ASN A 143 2.84 -1.85 13.21
N VAL A 144 2.64 -0.66 13.78
CA VAL A 144 2.21 0.52 13.02
C VAL A 144 3.28 0.86 11.98
N ARG A 145 2.89 0.85 10.71
CA ARG A 145 3.80 0.96 9.58
C ARG A 145 3.16 1.70 8.43
N GLY A 146 3.99 2.34 7.61
CA GLY A 146 3.50 2.94 6.40
C GLY A 146 4.48 3.84 5.68
N ARG A 147 4.14 4.16 4.43
CA ARG A 147 4.82 5.14 3.57
C ARG A 147 3.75 5.89 2.79
N GLY A 148 3.77 7.22 2.85
CA GLY A 148 2.72 8.06 2.29
C GLY A 148 1.34 7.64 2.81
N LEU A 149 0.38 7.47 1.90
CA LEU A 149 -0.98 7.04 2.17
C LEU A 149 -1.16 5.50 2.10
N MET A 150 -0.06 4.73 2.16
CA MET A 150 -0.09 3.29 2.38
C MET A 150 0.31 2.99 3.81
N LEU A 151 -0.68 2.85 4.68
CA LEU A 151 -0.51 2.69 6.13
C LEU A 151 -1.25 1.44 6.61
N ALA A 152 -0.74 0.83 7.68
CA ALA A 152 -1.37 -0.29 8.36
C ALA A 152 -0.94 -0.41 9.82
N PHE A 153 -1.73 -1.15 10.59
CA PHE A 153 -1.35 -1.66 11.90
C PHE A 153 -1.91 -3.08 12.08
N ASP A 154 -1.33 -3.81 13.03
CA ASP A 154 -1.78 -5.15 13.42
C ASP A 154 -2.67 -5.08 14.66
N LEU A 155 -3.74 -5.87 14.64
CA LEU A 155 -4.52 -6.25 15.82
C LEU A 155 -4.02 -7.59 16.37
N PRO A 156 -4.47 -8.04 17.56
CA PRO A 156 -3.97 -9.27 18.16
C PRO A 156 -4.17 -10.51 17.26
N ASP A 157 -5.29 -10.57 16.56
CA ASP A 157 -5.70 -11.70 15.72
C ASP A 157 -6.67 -11.29 14.60
N GLY A 158 -7.05 -12.27 13.77
CA GLY A 158 -7.96 -12.08 12.65
C GLY A 158 -9.42 -11.77 13.06
N GLU A 159 -9.87 -12.28 14.21
CA GLU A 159 -11.24 -12.09 14.69
C GLU A 159 -11.47 -10.63 15.09
N ARG A 160 -10.55 -10.06 15.88
CA ARG A 160 -10.56 -8.64 16.24
C ARG A 160 -10.43 -7.75 15.00
N ARG A 161 -9.62 -8.17 14.03
CA ARG A 161 -9.49 -7.48 12.74
C ARG A 161 -10.82 -7.44 11.98
N ASP A 162 -11.51 -8.56 11.87
CA ASP A 162 -12.79 -8.62 11.15
C ASP A 162 -13.92 -7.89 11.91
N ALA A 163 -13.91 -7.95 13.25
CA ALA A 163 -14.80 -7.15 14.09
C ALA A 163 -14.57 -5.64 13.90
N PHE A 164 -13.30 -5.19 13.91
CA PHE A 164 -12.95 -3.80 13.62
C PHE A 164 -13.51 -3.33 12.28
N LEU A 165 -13.32 -4.10 11.20
CA LEU A 165 -13.78 -3.70 9.87
C LEU A 165 -15.31 -3.53 9.81
N ARG A 166 -16.05 -4.42 10.48
CA ARG A 166 -17.52 -4.35 10.54
C ARG A 166 -17.99 -3.12 11.30
N VAL A 167 -17.41 -2.86 12.47
CA VAL A 167 -17.79 -1.71 13.32
C VAL A 167 -17.34 -0.39 12.68
N ALA A 168 -16.14 -0.32 12.10
CA ALA A 168 -15.67 0.85 11.34
C ALA A 168 -16.65 1.21 10.21
N TYR A 169 -17.17 0.22 9.49
CA TYR A 169 -18.16 0.44 8.44
C TYR A 169 -19.47 1.03 9.00
N GLN A 170 -19.93 0.57 10.16
CA GLN A 170 -21.10 1.14 10.85
C GLN A 170 -20.87 2.58 11.30
N HIS A 171 -19.62 2.94 11.63
CA HIS A 171 -19.19 4.31 11.91
C HIS A 171 -18.92 5.15 10.66
N GLY A 172 -19.24 4.64 9.47
CA GLY A 172 -19.08 5.37 8.20
C GLY A 172 -17.66 5.38 7.64
N MET A 173 -16.74 4.58 8.17
CA MET A 173 -15.37 4.46 7.67
C MET A 173 -15.14 3.13 6.96
N ILE A 174 -14.74 3.20 5.68
CA ILE A 174 -14.29 2.02 4.93
C ILE A 174 -12.77 1.87 5.09
N ALA A 175 -12.36 0.86 5.84
CA ALA A 175 -11.00 0.33 5.83
C ALA A 175 -10.99 -1.10 5.27
N LEU A 176 -9.81 -1.64 4.97
CA LEU A 176 -9.68 -3.01 4.48
C LEU A 176 -8.74 -3.81 5.35
N GLY A 177 -8.98 -5.11 5.47
CA GLY A 177 -8.02 -6.04 6.02
C GLY A 177 -6.85 -6.31 5.07
N CYS A 178 -5.71 -6.73 5.62
CA CYS A 178 -4.65 -7.39 4.87
C CYS A 178 -3.82 -8.31 5.77
N GLY A 179 -3.26 -9.36 5.17
CA GLY A 179 -2.63 -10.43 5.94
C GLY A 179 -3.59 -11.06 6.96
N PRO A 180 -3.06 -11.75 7.98
CA PRO A 180 -3.90 -12.46 8.95
C PRO A 180 -4.65 -11.54 9.92
N ARG A 181 -4.05 -10.42 10.33
CA ARG A 181 -4.52 -9.60 11.46
C ARG A 181 -4.40 -8.08 11.26
N SER A 182 -4.08 -7.62 10.06
CA SER A 182 -3.77 -6.19 9.84
C SER A 182 -4.98 -5.43 9.28
N ILE A 183 -5.13 -4.19 9.73
CA ILE A 183 -5.99 -3.19 9.11
C ILE A 183 -5.10 -2.28 8.26
N ARG A 184 -5.54 -1.95 7.05
CA ARG A 184 -4.84 -1.04 6.15
C ARG A 184 -5.71 0.14 5.73
N PHE A 185 -5.08 1.29 5.64
CA PHE A 185 -5.65 2.54 5.13
C PHE A 185 -5.09 2.82 3.75
N ARG A 186 -5.99 3.11 2.80
CA ARG A 186 -5.69 3.45 1.41
C ARG A 186 -6.61 4.59 0.92
N PRO A 187 -6.55 5.77 1.57
CA PRO A 187 -7.42 6.87 1.18
C PRO A 187 -7.08 7.40 -0.23
N ALA A 188 -7.96 8.27 -0.75
CA ALA A 188 -7.70 9.01 -1.98
C ALA A 188 -6.42 9.86 -1.88
N LEU A 189 -5.80 10.18 -3.01
CA LEU A 189 -4.51 10.90 -3.01
C LEU A 189 -4.60 12.36 -2.53
N ASN A 190 -5.80 12.94 -2.58
CA ASN A 190 -6.12 14.26 -2.05
C ASN A 190 -6.60 14.23 -0.59
N PHE A 191 -6.34 13.14 0.14
CA PHE A 191 -6.68 13.06 1.57
C PHE A 191 -6.09 14.24 2.33
N SER A 192 -6.89 14.87 3.19
CA SER A 192 -6.50 16.06 3.95
C SER A 192 -6.19 15.70 5.41
N ARG A 193 -5.61 16.65 6.16
CA ARG A 193 -5.33 16.45 7.59
C ARG A 193 -6.61 16.32 8.42
N GLU A 194 -7.65 17.06 8.05
CA GLU A 194 -8.95 17.01 8.71
C GLU A 194 -9.59 15.63 8.56
N LEU A 195 -9.44 15.00 7.37
CA LEU A 195 -9.88 13.62 7.15
C LEU A 195 -9.02 12.60 7.89
N VAL A 196 -7.74 12.89 8.13
CA VAL A 196 -6.89 12.07 9.01
C VAL A 196 -7.42 12.11 10.44
N ASP A 197 -7.71 13.31 10.97
CA ASP A 197 -8.22 13.47 12.33
C ASP A 197 -9.54 12.71 12.52
N GLU A 198 -10.42 12.79 11.53
CA GLU A 198 -11.68 12.04 11.51
C GLU A 198 -11.46 10.52 11.44
N ALA A 199 -10.55 10.04 10.59
CA ALA A 199 -10.21 8.63 10.51
C ALA A 199 -9.63 8.10 11.82
N ILE A 200 -8.81 8.89 12.52
CA ILE A 200 -8.24 8.54 13.82
C ILE A 200 -9.32 8.52 14.91
N ARG A 201 -10.22 9.51 14.91
CA ARG A 201 -11.38 9.55 15.81
C ARG A 201 -12.24 8.30 15.66
N VAL A 202 -12.66 7.97 14.43
CA VAL A 202 -13.47 6.78 14.16
C VAL A 202 -12.71 5.50 14.53
N THR A 203 -11.41 5.41 14.20
CA THR A 203 -10.57 4.26 14.58
C THR A 203 -10.54 4.07 16.09
N ARG A 204 -10.37 5.14 16.86
CA ARG A 204 -10.37 5.11 18.34
C ARG A 204 -11.70 4.60 18.89
N GLU A 205 -12.82 5.13 18.41
CA GLU A 205 -14.17 4.71 18.82
C GLU A 205 -14.42 3.24 18.51
N THR A 206 -14.08 2.81 17.29
CA THR A 206 -14.19 1.41 16.87
C THR A 206 -13.36 0.47 17.74
N LEU A 207 -12.14 0.85 18.10
CA LEU A 207 -11.29 0.05 18.99
C LEU A 207 -11.88 -0.06 20.39
N GLY A 208 -12.40 1.04 20.95
CA GLY A 208 -13.06 1.04 22.25
C GLY A 208 -14.21 0.03 22.32
N GLU A 209 -15.03 -0.06 21.27
CA GLU A 209 -16.14 -1.00 21.19
C GLU A 209 -15.68 -2.45 21.04
N VAL A 210 -14.79 -2.71 20.07
CA VAL A 210 -14.32 -4.06 19.75
C VAL A 210 -13.52 -4.69 20.90
N LEU A 211 -12.72 -3.86 21.60
CA LEU A 211 -11.89 -4.33 22.70
C LEU A 211 -12.66 -4.35 24.03
N GLY A 212 -13.63 -3.44 24.21
CA GLY A 212 -14.50 -3.40 25.38
C GLY A 212 -15.45 -4.60 25.45
N THR A 213 -15.98 -5.07 24.32
CA THR A 213 -16.84 -6.27 24.26
C THR A 213 -16.10 -7.57 24.59
N ALA A 214 -14.80 -7.65 24.27
CA ALA A 214 -13.98 -8.82 24.59
C ALA A 214 -13.77 -9.03 26.11
N ALA A 215 -13.75 -7.94 26.90
CA ALA A 215 -13.62 -8.03 28.36
C ALA A 215 -14.89 -8.59 29.02
N THR A 216 -16.07 -8.26 28.50
CA THR A 216 -17.37 -8.70 29.05
C THR A 216 -17.61 -10.20 28.81
N HIS A 217 -17.20 -10.73 27.65
CA HIS A 217 -17.33 -12.16 27.34
C HIS A 217 -16.32 -13.04 28.08
N ALA A 218 -15.10 -12.55 28.34
CA ALA A 218 -14.12 -13.27 29.17
C ALA A 218 -14.59 -13.41 30.63
N HIS A 219 -15.32 -12.41 31.15
CA HIS A 219 -15.85 -12.45 32.51
C HIS A 219 -17.06 -13.39 32.64
N SER A 220 -17.92 -13.51 31.63
CA SER A 220 -19.05 -14.46 31.69
C SER A 220 -18.61 -15.93 31.60
N ALA A 221 -17.51 -16.22 30.89
CA ALA A 221 -16.97 -17.58 30.80
C ALA A 221 -16.27 -18.04 32.09
N ALA A 222 -15.64 -17.13 32.83
CA ALA A 222 -14.96 -17.44 34.10
C ALA A 222 -15.92 -17.58 35.30
N VAL A 223 -17.14 -17.03 35.19
CA VAL A 223 -18.18 -17.16 36.24
C VAL A 223 -19.01 -18.44 36.07
N GLN A 224 -18.85 -19.15 34.95
CA GLN A 224 -19.53 -20.42 34.65
C GLN A 224 -18.64 -21.67 34.81
N SER A 225 -17.42 -21.52 35.33
CA SER A 225 -16.51 -22.62 35.71
C SER A 225 -16.35 -22.69 37.23
#